data_AF-A0A963WHJ4-F1
#
_entry.id   AF-A0A963WHJ4-F1
#
_cell.length_a   1.000
_cell.length_b   1.000
_cell.length_c   1.000
_cell.angle_alpha   90.00
_cell.angle_beta   90.00
_cell.angle_gamma   90.00
#
_symmetry.space_group_name_H-M   'P 1'
#
loop_
_entity.id
_entity.type
_entity.pdbx_description
1 polymer ?
#
loop_
_entity_poly.entity_id
_entity_poly.type
_entity_poly.pdbx_seq_one_letter_code
_entity_poly.pdbx_strand_id
1 'polypeptide(L)'
;MNLRGHYQNGYVTHDLDKALEIFADRFECNSLQCFDIDVEVTTPAGVRRLEMRLATGWIGGINIELMQPLSGHVAPLTAMLPEDTGDPVPRFHHMALRRDDLDEMRAEIAGCGLPVAFSGEPRGMVFAYLDGRSSLGHFLELVWKEPGGWEKIGWPEGRPAF
;
A
#
# COMPACT_ATOMS: atom_id res chain seq x y z
N MET A 1 -3.34 -17.22 -6.51
CA MET A 1 -3.69 -16.08 -5.64
C MET A 1 -5.19 -15.83 -5.69
N ASN A 2 -5.78 -15.39 -4.58
CA ASN A 2 -7.17 -14.92 -4.52
C ASN A 2 -7.22 -13.49 -3.97
N LEU A 3 -8.30 -12.75 -4.25
CA LEU A 3 -8.48 -11.37 -3.79
C LEU A 3 -9.08 -11.28 -2.38
N ARG A 4 -9.13 -12.39 -1.64
CA ARG A 4 -9.68 -12.39 -0.30
C ARG A 4 -8.80 -11.56 0.63
N GLY A 5 -9.39 -11.01 1.68
CA GLY A 5 -8.67 -10.20 2.66
C GLY A 5 -8.36 -8.78 2.19
N HIS A 6 -9.00 -8.30 1.13
CA HIS A 6 -8.93 -6.89 0.75
C HIS A 6 -9.37 -6.01 1.90
N TYR A 7 -8.51 -5.07 2.30
CA TYR A 7 -8.80 -4.15 3.38
C TYR A 7 -8.37 -2.72 3.10
N GLN A 8 -7.45 -2.50 2.17
CA GLN A 8 -6.90 -1.17 1.90
C GLN A 8 -6.89 -0.86 0.40
N ASN A 9 -7.19 0.40 0.10
CA ASN A 9 -6.91 1.01 -1.20
C ASN A 9 -5.82 2.05 -1.02
N GLY A 10 -4.68 1.83 -1.68
CA GLY A 10 -3.59 2.80 -1.71
C GLY A 10 -3.63 3.65 -2.97
N TYR A 11 -3.53 4.96 -2.77
CA TYR A 11 -3.44 5.96 -3.83
C TYR A 11 -2.10 6.66 -3.74
N VAL A 12 -1.48 6.89 -4.90
CA VAL A 12 -0.22 7.62 -5.01
C VAL A 12 -0.48 9.03 -5.54
N THR A 13 0.28 10.02 -5.08
CA THR A 13 0.19 11.43 -5.50
C THR A 13 1.59 12.04 -5.61
N HIS A 14 1.72 13.11 -6.40
CA HIS A 14 2.91 13.97 -6.40
C HIS A 14 2.98 14.88 -5.16
N ASP A 15 1.84 15.19 -4.55
CA ASP A 15 1.73 16.12 -3.42
C ASP A 15 0.69 15.61 -2.39
N LEU A 16 1.17 15.18 -1.21
CA LEU A 16 0.32 14.64 -0.15
C LEU A 16 -0.55 15.72 0.49
N ASP A 17 -0.04 16.95 0.64
CA ASP A 17 -0.78 18.01 1.32
C ASP A 17 -1.97 18.45 0.45
N LYS A 18 -1.76 18.56 -0.87
CA LYS A 18 -2.86 18.81 -1.82
C LYS A 18 -3.81 17.64 -1.97
N ALA A 19 -3.32 16.41 -1.89
CA ALA A 19 -4.19 15.24 -1.87
C ALA A 19 -5.11 15.24 -0.63
N LEU A 20 -4.59 15.61 0.53
CA LEU A 20 -5.38 15.74 1.77
C LEU A 20 -6.42 16.85 1.66
N GLU A 21 -6.09 18.01 1.08
CA GLU A 21 -7.07 19.07 0.78
C GLU A 21 -8.21 18.54 -0.12
N ILE A 22 -7.88 17.78 -1.18
CA ILE A 22 -8.90 17.18 -2.07
C ILE A 22 -9.80 16.21 -1.29
N PHE A 23 -9.21 15.37 -0.44
CA PHE A 23 -9.96 14.40 0.37
C PHE A 23 -10.87 15.06 1.40
N ALA A 24 -10.38 16.12 2.04
CA ALA A 24 -11.15 16.95 2.96
C ALA A 24 -12.34 17.61 2.26
N ASP A 25 -12.09 18.35 1.19
CA ASP A 25 -13.08 19.24 0.56
C ASP A 25 -14.12 18.48 -0.26
N ARG A 26 -13.72 17.39 -0.94
CA ARG A 26 -14.62 16.65 -1.86
C ARG A 26 -15.26 15.42 -1.25
N PHE A 27 -14.59 14.79 -0.29
CA PHE A 27 -14.99 13.50 0.25
C PHE A 27 -15.19 13.51 1.77
N GLU A 28 -15.11 14.69 2.39
CA GLU A 28 -15.32 14.90 3.84
C GLU A 28 -14.40 14.00 4.70
N CYS A 29 -13.21 13.67 4.18
CA CYS A 29 -12.25 12.79 4.82
C CYS A 29 -11.12 13.58 5.47
N ASN A 30 -11.24 13.80 6.79
CA ASN A 30 -10.31 14.61 7.59
C ASN A 30 -9.56 13.81 8.67
N SER A 31 -9.67 12.48 8.65
CA SER A 31 -9.21 11.60 9.73
C SER A 31 -7.93 10.82 9.41
N LEU A 32 -7.30 11.07 8.25
CA LEU A 32 -6.08 10.37 7.86
C LEU A 32 -4.90 10.82 8.73
N GLN A 33 -4.15 9.86 9.26
CA GLN A 33 -2.96 10.10 10.07
C GLN A 33 -1.73 10.14 9.18
N CYS A 34 -0.97 11.23 9.26
CA CYS A 34 0.24 11.43 8.45
C CYS A 34 1.50 10.98 9.17
N PHE A 35 2.42 10.37 8.43
CA PHE A 35 3.76 10.03 8.90
C PHE A 35 4.70 9.78 7.72
N ASP A 36 6.00 9.87 7.97
CA ASP A 36 7.03 9.61 6.98
C ASP A 36 7.67 8.25 7.24
N ILE A 37 8.07 7.58 6.16
CA ILE A 37 8.82 6.34 6.23
C ILE A 37 10.13 6.47 5.46
N ASP A 38 11.14 5.79 5.99
CA ASP A 38 12.43 5.61 5.37
C ASP A 38 12.89 4.18 5.71
N VAL A 39 12.81 3.30 4.72
CA VAL A 39 12.96 1.86 4.91
C VAL A 39 13.83 1.24 3.82
N GLU A 40 14.46 0.12 4.17
CA GLU A 40 15.05 -0.78 3.17
C GLU A 40 14.00 -1.72 2.61
N VAL A 41 14.00 -1.88 1.29
CA VAL A 41 13.14 -2.80 0.56
C VAL A 41 13.98 -3.73 -0.31
N THR A 42 13.50 -4.96 -0.47
CA THR A 42 14.09 -5.94 -1.39
C THR A 42 13.43 -5.78 -2.75
N THR A 43 14.24 -5.62 -3.80
CA THR A 43 13.79 -5.52 -5.20
C THR A 43 14.43 -6.65 -6.01
N PRO A 44 13.96 -6.94 -7.23
CA PRO A 44 14.63 -7.88 -8.14
C PRO A 44 16.10 -7.52 -8.42
N ALA A 45 16.47 -6.25 -8.28
CA ALA A 45 17.84 -5.75 -8.46
C ALA A 45 18.64 -5.65 -7.14
N GLY A 46 18.17 -6.28 -6.06
CA GLY A 46 18.76 -6.26 -4.73
C GLY A 46 18.10 -5.24 -3.78
N VAL A 47 18.68 -5.09 -2.58
CA VAL A 47 18.19 -4.16 -1.55
C VAL A 47 18.31 -2.71 -2.03
N ARG A 48 17.29 -1.90 -1.76
CA ARG A 48 17.24 -0.46 -2.05
C ARG A 48 16.59 0.28 -0.87
N ARG A 49 16.83 1.58 -0.79
CA ARG A 49 16.12 2.48 0.12
C ARG A 49 14.84 2.99 -0.53
N LEU A 50 13.80 3.20 0.27
CA LEU A 50 12.54 3.81 -0.14
C LEU A 50 12.13 4.84 0.92
N GLU A 51 11.93 6.07 0.48
CA GLU A 51 11.48 7.19 1.32
C GLU A 51 10.15 7.72 0.80
N MET A 52 9.16 7.86 1.68
CA MET A 52 7.82 8.33 1.31
C MET A 52 7.14 9.07 2.46
N ARG A 53 6.24 9.98 2.13
CA ARG A 53 5.20 10.47 3.06
C ARG A 53 3.94 9.64 2.87
N LEU A 54 3.26 9.36 3.97
CA LEU A 54 2.03 8.58 3.99
C LEU A 54 0.95 9.32 4.77
N ALA A 55 -0.31 9.12 4.37
CA ALA A 55 -1.47 9.40 5.20
C ALA A 55 -2.45 8.24 5.11
N THR A 56 -2.87 7.66 6.24
CA THR A 56 -3.79 6.52 6.24
C THR A 56 -4.85 6.62 7.32
N GLY A 57 -6.02 6.05 7.06
CA GLY A 57 -7.11 5.99 8.01
C GLY A 57 -8.25 5.09 7.54
N TRP A 58 -9.04 4.62 8.50
CA TRP A 58 -10.22 3.80 8.22
C TRP A 58 -11.42 4.67 7.87
N ILE A 59 -12.03 4.42 6.71
CA ILE A 59 -13.28 5.03 6.29
C ILE A 59 -14.34 3.94 6.24
N GLY A 60 -15.07 3.80 7.34
CA GLY A 60 -16.04 2.74 7.55
C GLY A 60 -15.39 1.36 7.58
N GLY A 61 -15.16 0.77 6.41
CA GLY A 61 -14.70 -0.60 6.26
C GLY A 61 -13.43 -0.85 5.50
N ILE A 62 -12.93 0.19 4.85
CA ILE A 62 -11.73 0.13 4.04
C ILE A 62 -10.77 1.14 4.64
N ASN A 63 -9.52 0.72 4.74
CA ASN A 63 -8.42 1.63 4.99
C ASN A 63 -8.09 2.36 3.69
N ILE A 64 -8.03 3.68 3.75
CA ILE A 64 -7.50 4.50 2.67
C ILE A 64 -6.09 4.87 3.03
N GLU A 65 -5.18 4.71 2.07
CA GLU A 65 -3.80 5.18 2.16
C GLU A 65 -3.51 6.15 1.00
N LEU A 66 -2.90 7.27 1.32
CA LEU A 66 -2.33 8.23 0.39
C LEU A 66 -0.81 8.19 0.52
N MET A 67 -0.11 8.10 -0.60
CA MET A 67 1.34 7.96 -0.65
C MET A 67 1.96 9.04 -1.53
N GLN A 68 2.98 9.71 -1.02
CA GLN A 68 3.86 10.58 -1.80
C GLN A 68 5.29 10.03 -1.74
N PRO A 69 5.74 9.30 -2.78
CA PRO A 69 7.11 8.83 -2.88
C PRO A 69 8.08 10.01 -2.97
N LEU A 70 9.17 10.00 -2.20
CA LEU A 70 10.15 11.08 -2.14
C LEU A 70 11.45 10.70 -2.84
N SER A 71 12.06 9.57 -2.47
CA SER A 71 13.36 9.17 -2.98
C SER A 71 13.60 7.66 -2.94
N GLY A 72 14.60 7.19 -3.69
CA GLY A 72 15.01 5.78 -3.73
C GLY A 72 14.23 4.92 -4.74
N HIS A 73 13.75 3.75 -4.33
CA HIS A 73 13.05 2.79 -5.21
C HIS A 73 11.58 3.18 -5.44
N VAL A 74 11.35 4.37 -5.98
CA VAL A 74 10.00 4.95 -6.13
C VAL A 74 9.31 4.60 -7.45
N ALA A 75 10.04 4.05 -8.43
CA ALA A 75 9.52 3.84 -9.78
C ALA A 75 8.26 2.96 -9.87
N PRO A 76 8.10 1.86 -9.09
CA PRO A 76 6.84 1.13 -9.08
C PRO A 76 5.66 1.97 -8.59
N LEU A 77 5.89 2.81 -7.57
CA LEU A 77 4.88 3.67 -6.96
C LEU A 77 4.43 4.79 -7.90
N THR A 78 5.38 5.43 -8.58
CA THR A 78 5.09 6.55 -9.48
C THR A 78 4.59 6.10 -10.86
N ALA A 79 4.53 4.80 -11.14
CA ALA A 79 4.15 4.28 -12.45
C ALA A 79 2.70 4.60 -12.87
N MET A 80 1.83 4.95 -11.92
CA MET A 80 0.43 5.33 -12.18
C MET A 80 0.22 6.85 -12.21
N LEU A 81 1.25 7.64 -11.89
CA LEU A 81 1.16 9.09 -11.88
C LEU A 81 1.32 9.67 -13.29
N PRO A 82 0.67 10.81 -13.58
CA PRO A 82 0.93 11.55 -14.80
C PRO A 82 2.36 12.11 -14.81
N GLU A 83 2.89 12.37 -16.01
CA GLU A 83 4.19 13.04 -16.19
C GLU A 83 4.19 14.47 -15.63
N ASP A 84 3.03 15.13 -15.61
CA ASP A 84 2.87 16.44 -14.97
C ASP A 84 2.97 16.29 -13.46
N THR A 85 4.15 16.62 -12.92
CA THR A 85 4.43 16.59 -11.48
C THR A 85 3.66 17.67 -10.70
N GLY A 86 3.03 18.62 -11.40
CA GLY A 86 2.15 19.61 -10.80
C GLY A 86 0.73 19.13 -10.56
N ASP A 87 0.34 17.96 -11.08
CA ASP A 87 -0.99 17.36 -10.83
C ASP A 87 -1.04 16.75 -9.42
N PRO A 88 -1.85 17.30 -8.49
CA PRO A 88 -1.94 16.81 -7.13
C PRO A 88 -2.95 15.66 -6.96
N VAL A 89 -3.67 15.27 -8.02
CA VAL A 89 -4.80 14.35 -7.90
C VAL A 89 -4.27 12.93 -7.64
N PRO A 90 -4.69 12.28 -6.54
CA PRO A 90 -4.25 10.91 -6.25
C PRO A 90 -4.70 9.91 -7.31
N ARG A 91 -3.84 8.93 -7.61
CA ARG A 91 -4.09 7.84 -8.55
C ARG A 91 -4.14 6.53 -7.80
N PHE A 92 -5.13 5.70 -8.12
CA PHE A 92 -5.22 4.38 -7.52
C PHE A 92 -3.99 3.56 -7.89
N HIS A 93 -3.26 3.09 -6.89
CA HIS A 93 -1.99 2.38 -7.07
C HIS A 93 -2.15 0.88 -6.81
N HIS A 94 -2.79 0.53 -5.68
CA HIS A 94 -2.87 -0.86 -5.27
C HIS A 94 -4.09 -1.18 -4.38
N MET A 95 -4.47 -2.46 -4.39
CA MET A 95 -5.26 -3.08 -3.31
C MET A 95 -4.32 -3.81 -2.38
N ALA A 96 -4.45 -3.61 -1.07
CA ALA A 96 -3.74 -4.45 -0.09
C ALA A 96 -4.65 -5.57 0.43
N LEU A 97 -4.09 -6.78 0.49
CA LEU A 97 -4.75 -8.00 0.91
C LEU A 97 -4.06 -8.54 2.17
N ARG A 98 -4.82 -8.66 3.24
CA ARG A 98 -4.38 -9.26 4.50
C ARG A 98 -4.18 -10.76 4.36
N ARG A 99 -3.11 -11.26 4.96
CA ARG A 99 -2.90 -12.68 5.27
C ARG A 99 -2.59 -12.82 6.75
N ASP A 100 -3.15 -13.86 7.36
CA ASP A 100 -2.95 -14.16 8.79
C ASP A 100 -1.81 -15.16 9.01
N ASP A 101 -1.51 -15.99 8.00
CA ASP A 101 -0.41 -16.94 8.02
C ASP A 101 0.72 -16.47 7.10
N LEU A 102 1.93 -16.32 7.67
CA LEU A 102 3.09 -15.80 6.96
C LEU A 102 3.68 -16.82 5.98
N ASP A 103 3.67 -18.11 6.33
CA ASP A 103 4.25 -19.15 5.50
C ASP A 103 3.34 -19.41 4.28
N GLU A 104 2.03 -19.42 4.48
CA GLU A 104 1.06 -19.45 3.38
C GLU A 104 1.18 -18.22 2.48
N MET A 105 1.36 -17.01 3.04
CA MET A 105 1.59 -15.80 2.25
C MET A 105 2.87 -15.92 1.41
N ARG A 106 3.98 -16.40 1.98
CA ARG A 106 5.25 -16.59 1.25
C ARG A 106 5.09 -17.60 0.12
N ALA A 107 4.38 -18.71 0.37
CA ALA A 107 4.07 -19.69 -0.66
C ALA A 107 3.17 -19.11 -1.77
N GLU A 108 2.17 -18.28 -1.41
CA GLU A 108 1.30 -17.60 -2.37
C GLU A 108 2.10 -16.64 -3.26
N ILE A 109 3.00 -15.83 -2.70
CA ILE A 109 3.90 -14.93 -3.46
C ILE A 109 4.72 -15.74 -4.47
N ALA A 110 5.34 -16.84 -4.02
CA ALA A 110 6.17 -17.67 -4.88
C ALA A 110 5.38 -18.39 -6.00
N GLY A 111 4.12 -18.74 -5.74
CA GLY A 111 3.29 -19.53 -6.65
C GLY A 111 2.29 -18.73 -7.50
N CYS A 112 2.10 -17.43 -7.26
CA CYS A 112 1.04 -16.66 -7.94
C CYS A 112 1.34 -16.30 -9.40
N GLY A 113 2.60 -16.37 -9.82
CA GLY A 113 3.03 -16.02 -11.19
C GLY A 113 3.05 -14.53 -11.50
N LEU A 114 2.78 -13.65 -10.52
CA LEU A 114 2.93 -12.20 -10.66
C LEU A 114 4.36 -11.77 -10.32
N PRO A 115 4.96 -10.85 -11.08
CA PRO A 115 6.27 -10.29 -10.72
C PRO A 115 6.22 -9.56 -9.37
N VAL A 116 7.19 -9.81 -8.50
CA VAL A 116 7.38 -9.00 -7.29
C VAL A 116 8.09 -7.71 -7.67
N ALA A 117 7.42 -6.57 -7.50
CA ALA A 117 8.02 -5.25 -7.73
C ALA A 117 9.02 -4.93 -6.61
N PHE A 118 8.59 -5.05 -5.36
CA PHE A 118 9.44 -4.96 -4.17
C PHE A 118 8.72 -5.53 -2.94
N SER A 119 9.47 -5.84 -1.88
CA SER A 119 8.95 -6.32 -0.60
C SER A 119 9.74 -5.75 0.57
N GLY A 120 9.19 -5.85 1.78
CA GLY A 120 9.89 -5.43 3.00
C GLY A 120 9.34 -6.10 4.25
N GLU A 121 10.15 -6.10 5.31
CA GLU A 121 9.82 -6.72 6.59
C GLU A 121 10.01 -5.78 7.80
N PRO A 122 9.42 -4.57 7.81
CA PRO A 122 9.62 -3.62 8.90
C PRO A 122 8.83 -4.03 10.15
N ARG A 123 9.50 -4.07 11.31
CA ARG A 123 8.89 -4.03 12.66
C ARG A 123 7.65 -4.92 12.84
N GLY A 124 7.77 -6.23 12.59
CA GLY A 124 6.68 -7.20 12.79
C GLY A 124 5.61 -7.18 11.69
N MET A 125 5.90 -6.61 10.53
CA MET A 125 5.08 -6.67 9.33
C MET A 125 5.89 -7.24 8.18
N VAL A 126 5.24 -7.98 7.29
CA VAL A 126 5.79 -8.36 5.99
C VAL A 126 4.84 -7.85 4.91
N PHE A 127 5.38 -7.19 3.89
CA PHE A 127 4.62 -6.76 2.74
C PHE A 127 5.32 -7.13 1.42
N ALA A 128 4.53 -7.35 0.38
CA ALA A 128 5.05 -7.57 -0.97
C ALA A 128 4.13 -6.95 -2.03
N TYR A 129 4.68 -6.04 -2.84
CA TYR A 129 4.00 -5.48 -4.00
C TYR A 129 4.19 -6.39 -5.20
N LEU A 130 3.08 -6.84 -5.77
CA LEU A 130 2.98 -7.72 -6.93
C LEU A 130 2.44 -6.93 -8.11
N ASP A 131 3.08 -7.05 -9.27
CA ASP A 131 2.68 -6.36 -10.50
C ASP A 131 1.49 -7.07 -11.16
N GLY A 132 0.30 -6.69 -10.74
CA GLY A 132 -0.98 -7.13 -11.31
C GLY A 132 -1.47 -6.28 -12.48
N ARG A 133 -0.68 -5.33 -13.00
CA ARG A 133 -1.19 -4.33 -13.96
C ARG A 133 -1.67 -4.91 -15.27
N SER A 134 -1.08 -6.02 -15.72
CA SER A 134 -1.48 -6.70 -16.96
C SER A 134 -2.87 -7.35 -16.88
N SER A 135 -3.37 -7.64 -15.68
CA SER A 135 -4.66 -8.32 -15.48
C SER A 135 -5.71 -7.43 -14.80
N LEU A 136 -5.31 -6.57 -13.87
CA LEU A 136 -6.20 -5.73 -13.06
C LEU A 136 -5.99 -4.23 -13.27
N GLY A 137 -4.93 -3.82 -13.97
CA GLY A 137 -4.58 -2.41 -14.20
C GLY A 137 -3.94 -1.70 -13.00
N HIS A 138 -3.61 -2.41 -11.92
CA HIS A 138 -2.98 -1.88 -10.71
C HIS A 138 -2.11 -2.94 -10.01
N PHE A 139 -1.33 -2.53 -9.01
CA PHE A 139 -0.55 -3.45 -8.18
C PHE A 139 -1.43 -4.13 -7.13
N LEU A 140 -0.99 -5.28 -6.63
CA LEU A 140 -1.53 -5.90 -5.43
C LEU A 140 -0.46 -5.84 -4.34
N GLU A 141 -0.85 -5.59 -3.10
CA GLU A 141 0.03 -5.73 -1.95
C GLU A 141 -0.46 -6.90 -1.10
N LEU A 142 0.39 -7.88 -0.81
CA LEU A 142 0.13 -8.84 0.25
C LEU A 142 0.74 -8.33 1.54
N VAL A 143 -0.04 -8.32 2.62
CA VAL A 143 0.39 -7.83 3.92
C VAL A 143 0.10 -8.88 4.99
N TRP A 144 1.13 -9.18 5.77
CA TRP A 144 1.02 -9.93 7.01
C TRP A 144 1.55 -9.07 8.16
N LYS A 145 0.96 -9.23 9.34
CA LYS A 145 1.43 -8.61 10.58
C LYS A 145 1.52 -9.66 11.67
N GLU A 146 2.46 -9.46 12.60
CA GLU A 146 2.56 -10.23 13.82
C GLU A 146 1.22 -10.26 14.59
N PRO A 147 0.97 -11.27 15.44
CA PRO A 147 -0.22 -11.31 16.28
C PRO A 147 -0.44 -10.00 17.05
N GLY A 148 -1.66 -9.46 17.00
CA GLY A 148 -1.98 -8.16 17.61
C GLY A 148 -1.66 -6.94 16.73
N GLY A 149 -0.96 -7.13 15.61
CA GLY A 149 -0.53 -6.03 14.73
C GLY A 149 -1.68 -5.37 13.97
N TRP A 150 -2.74 -6.11 13.66
CA TRP A 150 -3.93 -5.58 12.97
C TRP A 150 -4.77 -4.69 13.89
N GLU A 151 -4.92 -5.09 15.15
CA GLU A 151 -5.64 -4.34 16.18
C GLU A 151 -4.96 -2.99 16.45
N LYS A 152 -3.62 -2.97 16.47
CA LYS A 152 -2.84 -1.72 16.63
C LYS A 152 -3.10 -0.69 15.53
N ILE A 153 -3.44 -1.13 14.33
CA ILE A 153 -3.77 -0.21 13.22
C ILE A 153 -5.27 0.07 13.12
N GLY A 154 -6.06 -0.31 14.12
CA GLY A 154 -7.50 -0.05 14.17
C GLY A 154 -8.32 -0.95 13.25
N TRP A 155 -7.86 -2.19 13.00
CA TRP A 155 -8.66 -3.17 12.26
C TRP A 155 -10.08 -3.25 12.83
N PRO A 156 -11.12 -3.04 12.01
CA PRO A 156 -12.49 -3.08 12.50
C PRO A 156 -12.85 -4.49 12.96
N GLU A 157 -13.10 -4.63 14.26
CA GLU A 157 -13.46 -5.89 14.92
C GLU A 157 -14.65 -6.56 14.20
N GLY A 158 -14.57 -7.89 14.03
CA GLY A 158 -15.65 -8.67 13.41
C GLY A 158 -15.73 -8.61 11.89
N ARG A 159 -14.79 -7.96 11.18
CA ARG A 159 -14.72 -8.05 9.72
C ARG A 159 -13.91 -9.26 9.27
N PRO A 160 -14.51 -10.20 8.52
CA PRO A 160 -13.75 -11.29 7.95
C PRO A 160 -12.87 -10.77 6.81
N ALA A 161 -11.71 -11.39 6.64
CA ALA A 161 -11.00 -11.42 5.38
C ALA A 161 -11.83 -12.24 4.38
N PHE A 162 -12.91 -11.63 3.84
CA PHE A 162 -13.71 -12.27 2.79
C PHE A 162 -12.89 -12.49 1.56
#